data_AF-A0A323U5R9-F1
#
_entry.id   AF-A0A323U5R9-F1
#
_cell.length_a   1.000
_cell.length_b   1.000
_cell.length_c   1.000
_cell.angle_alpha   90.00
_cell.angle_beta   90.00
_cell.angle_gamma   90.00
#
_symmetry.space_group_name_H-M   'P 1'
#
loop_
_entity.id
_entity.type
_entity.pdbx_description
1 polymer ?
#
loop_
_entity_poly.entity_id
_entity_poly.type
_entity_poly.pdbx_seq_one_letter_code
_entity_poly.pdbx_strand_id
1 'polypeptide(L)'
;MVFRDFTEADFAGLEAYERATLGEQPPHMYRCTPAALRFFSRSGHSFVALEQGRIVGFALGQALWQGDQVTVLLTRILADAQEVYQGLLGAVIKSAYDAGVYEVALHLDPAHGELKSALEAHSFVLGPKVLAVRVLGSRGQRQEVRGVLE
;
A
#
# COMPACT_ATOMS: atom_id res chain seq x y z
N MET A 1 -3.08 -19.55 -3.09
CA MET A 1 -2.96 -18.22 -2.47
C MET A 1 -4.35 -17.60 -2.35
N VAL A 2 -4.64 -16.87 -1.27
CA VAL A 2 -5.94 -16.23 -1.03
C VAL A 2 -5.71 -14.74 -0.77
N PHE A 3 -6.54 -13.89 -1.38
CA PHE A 3 -6.55 -12.45 -1.15
C PHE A 3 -7.91 -12.08 -0.54
N ARG A 4 -7.91 -11.42 0.61
CA ARG A 4 -9.13 -11.03 1.33
C ARG A 4 -8.92 -9.74 2.12
N ASP A 5 -10.02 -9.12 2.55
CA ASP A 5 -9.96 -8.09 3.57
C ASP A 5 -9.26 -8.65 4.83
N PHE A 6 -8.48 -7.81 5.50
CA PHE A 6 -7.92 -8.16 6.80
C PHE A 6 -8.82 -7.71 7.95
N THR A 7 -8.70 -8.41 9.07
CA THR A 7 -9.47 -8.21 10.29
C THR A 7 -8.53 -7.94 11.47
N GLU A 8 -9.08 -7.61 12.65
CA GLU A 8 -8.25 -7.41 13.84
C GLU A 8 -7.40 -8.64 14.20
N ALA A 9 -7.86 -9.85 13.85
CA ALA A 9 -7.09 -11.08 14.06
C ALA A 9 -5.79 -11.13 13.25
N ASP A 10 -5.70 -10.38 12.15
CA ASP A 10 -4.53 -10.34 11.27
C ASP A 10 -3.49 -9.30 11.73
N PHE A 11 -3.83 -8.39 12.65
CA PHE A 11 -3.01 -7.20 12.93
C PHE A 11 -1.60 -7.52 13.42
N ALA A 12 -1.49 -8.45 14.38
CA ALA A 12 -0.19 -8.86 14.89
C ALA A 12 0.68 -9.50 13.79
N GLY A 13 0.06 -10.27 12.90
CA GLY A 13 0.74 -10.88 11.75
C GLY A 13 1.19 -9.85 10.72
N LEU A 14 0.36 -8.86 10.43
CA LEU A 14 0.68 -7.76 9.50
C LEU A 14 1.80 -6.87 10.04
N GLU A 15 1.81 -6.57 11.35
CA GLU A 15 2.89 -5.82 11.99
C GLU A 15 4.20 -6.60 11.94
N ALA A 16 4.18 -7.89 12.31
CA ALA A 16 5.35 -8.75 12.27
C ALA A 16 5.90 -8.89 10.85
N TYR A 17 5.02 -9.08 9.86
CA TYR A 17 5.37 -9.16 8.45
C TYR A 17 6.04 -7.87 7.96
N GLU A 18 5.42 -6.71 8.18
CA GLU A 18 5.97 -5.42 7.76
C GLU A 18 7.37 -5.16 8.36
N ARG A 19 7.54 -5.48 9.65
CA ARG A 19 8.84 -5.33 10.33
C ARG A 19 9.90 -6.26 9.76
N ALA A 20 9.54 -7.51 9.48
CA ALA A 20 10.45 -8.47 8.89
C ALA A 20 10.89 -8.05 7.48
N THR A 21 9.95 -7.57 6.65
CA THR A 21 10.22 -7.14 5.27
C THR A 21 11.05 -5.86 5.21
N LEU A 22 10.76 -4.86 6.04
CA LEU A 22 11.45 -3.57 5.98
C LEU A 22 12.72 -3.49 6.84
N GLY A 23 12.94 -4.47 7.72
CA GLY A 23 14.01 -4.43 8.70
C GLY A 23 13.85 -3.29 9.70
N GLU A 24 14.96 -2.86 10.31
CA GLU A 24 14.96 -1.75 11.27
C GLU A 24 14.67 -0.42 10.57
N GLN A 25 13.60 0.24 10.99
CA GLN A 25 13.16 1.53 10.49
C GLN A 25 12.75 2.43 11.65
N PRO A 26 12.77 3.77 11.46
CA PRO A 26 12.15 4.68 12.41
C PRO A 26 10.68 4.31 12.67
N PRO A 27 10.16 4.40 13.91
CA PRO A 27 8.82 3.92 14.25
C PRO A 27 7.67 4.46 13.36
N HIS A 28 7.81 5.68 12.86
CA HIS A 28 6.81 6.34 12.01
C HIS A 28 6.75 5.82 10.56
N MET A 29 7.72 4.99 10.16
CA MET A 29 7.77 4.36 8.83
C MET A 29 6.99 3.04 8.78
N TYR A 30 6.62 2.46 9.93
CA TYR A 30 5.73 1.31 10.00
C TYR A 30 4.27 1.78 9.88
N ARG A 31 3.50 1.13 9.02
CA ARG A 31 2.10 1.44 8.73
C ARG A 31 1.14 0.41 9.33
N CYS A 32 1.62 -0.77 9.70
CA CYS A 32 0.83 -1.83 10.30
C CYS A 32 0.68 -1.67 11.82
N THR A 33 0.44 -0.44 12.30
CA THR A 33 0.07 -0.23 13.71
C THR A 33 -1.42 -0.53 13.92
N PRO A 34 -1.88 -0.97 15.11
CA PRO A 34 -3.29 -1.30 15.33
C PRO A 34 -4.26 -0.16 14.97
N ALA A 35 -3.90 1.10 15.25
CA ALA A 35 -4.73 2.25 14.89
C ALA A 35 -4.86 2.44 13.38
N ALA A 36 -3.74 2.32 12.65
CA ALA A 36 -3.73 2.43 11.20
C ALA A 36 -4.46 1.25 10.54
N LEU A 37 -4.24 0.03 11.01
CA LEU A 37 -4.93 -1.15 10.48
C LEU A 37 -6.44 -1.08 10.71
N ARG A 38 -6.90 -0.58 11.87
CA ARG A 38 -8.33 -0.29 12.05
C ARG A 38 -8.87 0.70 11.03
N PHE A 39 -8.13 1.76 10.73
CA PHE A 39 -8.52 2.73 9.71
C PHE A 39 -8.62 2.06 8.32
N PHE A 40 -7.57 1.36 7.89
CA PHE A 40 -7.52 0.72 6.57
C PHE A 40 -8.50 -0.46 6.42
N SER A 41 -8.80 -1.20 7.48
CA SER A 41 -9.81 -2.27 7.45
C SER A 41 -11.22 -1.74 7.13
N ARG A 42 -11.49 -0.46 7.38
CA ARG A 42 -12.76 0.20 7.06
C ARG A 42 -12.78 0.87 5.69
N SER A 43 -11.66 0.89 4.96
CA SER A 43 -11.60 1.60 3.68
C SER A 43 -12.27 0.83 2.54
N GLY A 44 -12.45 -0.48 2.68
CA GLY A 44 -12.90 -1.36 1.59
C GLY A 44 -11.88 -1.54 0.46
N HIS A 45 -10.66 -1.02 0.63
CA HIS A 45 -9.60 -1.01 -0.39
C HIS A 45 -8.26 -1.54 0.14
N SER A 46 -8.30 -2.35 1.21
CA SER A 46 -7.09 -2.87 1.86
C SER A 46 -7.18 -4.38 2.06
N PHE A 47 -6.14 -5.10 1.64
CA PHE A 47 -6.17 -6.56 1.49
C PHE A 47 -4.93 -7.20 2.10
N VAL A 48 -5.08 -8.45 2.55
CA VAL A 48 -3.97 -9.33 2.95
C VAL A 48 -3.90 -10.51 1.99
N ALA A 49 -2.67 -10.90 1.64
CA ALA A 49 -2.38 -12.09 0.87
C ALA A 49 -1.90 -13.22 1.80
N LEU A 50 -2.52 -14.39 1.65
CA LEU A 50 -2.21 -15.58 2.45
C LEU A 50 -1.80 -16.75 1.57
N GLU A 51 -0.75 -17.43 1.98
CA GLU A 51 -0.32 -18.71 1.41
C GLU A 51 -0.12 -19.71 2.54
N GLN A 52 -0.85 -20.84 2.49
CA GLN A 52 -0.81 -21.87 3.52
C GLN A 52 -1.01 -21.33 4.96
N GLY A 53 -1.84 -20.28 5.10
CA GLY A 53 -2.11 -19.62 6.38
C GLY A 53 -1.06 -18.59 6.82
N ARG A 54 0.04 -18.43 6.09
CA ARG A 54 1.06 -17.41 6.33
C ARG A 54 0.76 -16.14 5.54
N ILE A 55 0.99 -14.97 6.14
CA ILE A 55 0.98 -13.69 5.43
C ILE A 55 2.20 -13.62 4.51
N VAL A 56 1.92 -13.39 3.22
CA VAL A 56 2.93 -13.24 2.15
C VAL A 56 2.89 -11.85 1.51
N GLY A 57 1.99 -10.98 1.98
CA GLY A 57 1.88 -9.61 1.50
C GLY A 57 0.60 -8.91 1.97
N PHE A 58 0.54 -7.60 1.78
CA PHE A 58 -0.65 -6.79 2.03
C PHE A 58 -0.65 -5.51 1.19
N ALA A 59 -1.83 -4.89 1.08
CA ALA A 59 -2.04 -3.58 0.47
C ALA A 59 -2.91 -2.71 1.39
N LEU A 60 -2.48 -1.46 1.63
CA LEU A 60 -3.21 -0.46 2.42
C LEU A 60 -3.69 0.66 1.49
N GLY A 61 -4.96 0.60 1.10
CA GLY A 61 -5.59 1.55 0.20
C GLY A 61 -6.63 2.42 0.89
N GLN A 62 -6.83 3.64 0.40
CA GLN A 62 -7.90 4.53 0.85
C GLN A 62 -8.47 5.34 -0.32
N ALA A 63 -9.77 5.60 -0.28
CA ALA A 63 -10.42 6.52 -1.22
C ALA A 63 -10.11 7.98 -0.86
N LEU A 64 -9.75 8.77 -1.87
CA LEU A 64 -9.47 10.20 -1.79
C LEU A 64 -10.40 10.93 -2.75
N TRP A 65 -11.25 11.80 -2.20
CA TRP A 65 -12.12 12.65 -3.00
C TRP A 65 -11.35 13.87 -3.52
N GLN A 66 -11.41 14.10 -4.84
CA GLN A 66 -10.63 15.12 -5.54
C GLN A 66 -11.42 16.42 -5.82
N GLY A 67 -12.69 16.50 -5.42
CA GLY A 67 -13.58 17.63 -5.76
C GLY A 67 -14.74 17.22 -6.65
N ASP A 68 -14.53 16.21 -7.48
CA ASP A 68 -15.48 15.71 -8.48
C ASP A 68 -15.41 14.18 -8.62
N GLN A 69 -14.20 13.62 -8.62
CA GLN A 69 -13.92 12.20 -8.76
C GLN A 69 -13.24 11.63 -7.51
N VAL A 70 -13.19 10.30 -7.43
CA VAL A 70 -12.50 9.57 -6.36
C VAL A 70 -11.29 8.84 -6.95
N THR A 71 -10.18 8.90 -6.22
CA THR A 71 -8.96 8.10 -6.47
C THR A 71 -8.75 7.16 -5.31
N VAL A 72 -8.47 5.87 -5.55
CA VAL A 72 -7.94 5.00 -4.49
C VAL A 72 -6.42 5.14 -4.46
N LEU A 73 -5.89 5.67 -3.36
CA LEU A 73 -4.45 5.75 -3.13
C LEU A 73 -3.98 4.53 -2.32
N LEU A 74 -3.09 3.73 -2.93
CA LEU A 74 -2.30 2.73 -2.21
C LEU A 74 -1.16 3.43 -1.48
N THR A 75 -1.31 3.52 -0.15
CA THR A 75 -0.31 4.12 0.73
C THR A 75 0.85 3.20 1.04
N ARG A 76 0.63 1.88 0.98
CA ARG A 76 1.67 0.86 1.10
C ARG A 76 1.20 -0.42 0.43
N ILE A 77 2.11 -1.07 -0.27
CA ILE A 77 1.97 -2.45 -0.73
C ILE A 77 3.31 -3.14 -0.47
N LEU A 78 3.27 -4.30 0.18
CA LEU A 78 4.44 -5.14 0.43
C LEU A 78 4.07 -6.58 0.08
N ALA A 79 5.00 -7.31 -0.53
CA ALA A 79 4.79 -8.70 -0.89
C ALA A 79 6.11 -9.46 -1.01
N ASP A 80 6.06 -10.78 -0.80
CA ASP A 80 7.23 -11.67 -0.87
C ASP A 80 7.68 -11.95 -2.31
N ALA A 81 6.81 -11.74 -3.30
CA ALA A 81 7.08 -12.02 -4.70
C ALA A 81 6.15 -11.22 -5.65
N GLN A 82 6.54 -11.16 -6.92
CA GLN A 82 5.80 -10.45 -7.98
C GLN A 82 4.35 -10.94 -8.14
N GLU A 83 4.08 -12.25 -8.04
CA GLU A 83 2.73 -12.79 -8.24
C GLU A 83 1.79 -12.37 -7.11
N VAL A 84 2.34 -12.20 -5.90
CA VAL A 84 1.59 -11.69 -4.74
C VAL A 84 1.24 -10.22 -4.94
N TYR A 85 2.17 -9.41 -5.45
CA TYR A 85 1.89 -8.02 -5.84
C TYR A 85 0.76 -7.95 -6.87
N GLN A 86 0.82 -8.78 -7.92
CA GLN A 86 -0.22 -8.82 -8.96
C GLN A 86 -1.59 -9.18 -8.37
N GLY A 87 -1.67 -10.17 -7.48
CA GLY A 87 -2.95 -10.53 -6.86
C GLY A 87 -3.51 -9.44 -5.93
N LEU A 88 -2.65 -8.79 -5.14
CA LEU A 88 -3.04 -7.65 -4.29
C LEU A 88 -3.54 -6.47 -5.12
N LEU A 89 -2.83 -6.10 -6.19
CA LEU A 89 -3.27 -5.06 -7.12
C LEU A 89 -4.61 -5.41 -7.77
N GLY A 90 -4.80 -6.67 -8.18
CA GLY A 90 -6.08 -7.15 -8.73
C GLY A 90 -7.24 -6.99 -7.74
N ALA A 91 -7.03 -7.32 -6.47
CA ALA A 91 -8.05 -7.14 -5.42
C ALA A 91 -8.40 -5.65 -5.21
N VAL A 92 -7.39 -4.79 -5.18
CA VAL A 92 -7.57 -3.33 -5.04
C VAL A 92 -8.31 -2.76 -6.25
N ILE A 93 -7.90 -3.09 -7.47
CA ILE A 93 -8.56 -2.66 -8.70
C ILE A 93 -10.02 -3.10 -8.71
N LYS A 94 -10.30 -4.35 -8.36
CA LYS A 94 -11.68 -4.85 -8.27
C LYS A 94 -12.50 -4.01 -7.28
N SER A 95 -11.96 -3.75 -6.09
CA SER A 95 -12.65 -2.94 -5.09
C SER A 95 -12.90 -1.50 -5.54
N ALA A 96 -11.98 -0.91 -6.31
CA ALA A 96 -12.13 0.42 -6.89
C ALA A 96 -13.26 0.43 -7.94
N TYR A 97 -13.31 -0.58 -8.83
CA TYR A 97 -14.41 -0.74 -9.77
C TYR A 97 -15.77 -0.91 -9.08
N ASP A 98 -15.86 -1.78 -8.07
CA ASP A 98 -17.09 -2.03 -7.32
C ASP A 98 -17.61 -0.76 -6.62
N ALA A 99 -16.71 0.15 -6.23
CA ALA A 99 -17.02 1.42 -5.60
C ALA A 99 -17.23 2.60 -6.59
N GLY A 100 -17.13 2.35 -7.91
CA GLY A 100 -17.27 3.40 -8.94
C GLY A 100 -16.14 4.45 -8.90
N VAL A 101 -14.95 4.06 -8.46
CA VAL A 101 -13.76 4.92 -8.37
C VAL A 101 -13.13 5.06 -9.76
N TYR A 102 -12.64 6.26 -10.07
CA TYR A 102 -12.12 6.59 -11.40
C TYR A 102 -10.70 6.06 -11.65
N GLU A 103 -9.83 6.13 -10.64
CA GLU A 103 -8.43 5.73 -10.76
C GLU A 103 -7.87 5.12 -9.47
N VAL A 104 -6.85 4.29 -9.64
CA VAL A 104 -5.99 3.78 -8.55
C VAL A 104 -4.60 4.35 -8.75
N ALA A 105 -4.00 4.89 -7.68
CA ALA A 105 -2.68 5.49 -7.70
C ALA A 105 -1.80 4.92 -6.59
N LEU A 106 -0.48 4.95 -6.81
CA LEU A 106 0.53 4.68 -5.80
C LEU A 106 1.81 5.45 -6.11
N HIS A 107 2.69 5.53 -5.13
CA HIS A 107 4.07 5.96 -5.33
C HIS A 107 4.97 4.74 -5.41
N LEU A 108 5.74 4.66 -6.49
CA LEU A 108 6.66 3.57 -6.77
C LEU A 108 8.09 4.06 -6.53
N ASP A 109 8.86 3.33 -5.73
CA ASP A 109 10.32 3.42 -5.78
C ASP A 109 10.79 2.85 -7.13
N PRO A 110 11.44 3.64 -8.00
CA PRO A 110 11.90 3.18 -9.31
C PRO A 110 12.86 1.97 -9.26
N ALA A 111 13.52 1.74 -8.13
CA ALA A 111 14.40 0.59 -7.93
C ALA A 111 13.63 -0.72 -7.63
N HIS A 112 12.33 -0.65 -7.34
CA HIS A 112 11.53 -1.81 -6.96
C HIS A 112 11.03 -2.59 -8.20
N GLY A 113 11.90 -3.42 -8.78
CA GLY A 113 11.64 -4.16 -10.03
C GLY A 113 10.38 -5.03 -10.02
N GLU A 114 10.14 -5.82 -8.98
CA GLU A 114 8.99 -6.73 -8.92
C GLU A 114 7.65 -5.99 -8.90
N LEU A 115 7.53 -4.96 -8.05
CA LEU A 115 6.34 -4.11 -8.00
C LEU A 115 6.14 -3.38 -9.34
N LYS A 116 7.21 -2.87 -9.95
CA LYS A 116 7.14 -2.26 -11.29
C LYS A 116 6.54 -3.22 -12.32
N SER A 117 7.05 -4.46 -12.41
CA SER A 117 6.53 -5.47 -13.32
C SER A 117 5.06 -5.84 -13.02
N ALA A 118 4.68 -5.91 -11.75
CA ALA A 118 3.30 -6.16 -11.34
C ALA A 118 2.35 -5.03 -11.75
N LEU A 119 2.79 -3.78 -11.67
CA LEU A 119 2.04 -2.61 -12.11
C LEU A 119 1.83 -2.59 -13.62
N GLU A 120 2.88 -2.87 -14.39
CA GLU A 120 2.81 -2.95 -15.85
C GLU A 120 1.84 -4.08 -16.30
N ALA A 121 1.82 -5.22 -15.59
CA ALA A 121 0.87 -6.31 -15.83
C ALA A 121 -0.60 -5.91 -15.62
N HIS A 122 -0.85 -4.91 -14.77
CA HIS A 122 -2.18 -4.31 -14.54
C HIS A 122 -2.40 -3.02 -15.33
N SER A 123 -1.57 -2.74 -16.33
CA SER A 123 -1.67 -1.54 -17.19
C SER A 123 -1.60 -0.21 -16.44
N PHE A 124 -0.95 -0.17 -15.27
CA PHE A 124 -0.61 1.10 -14.63
C PHE A 124 0.38 1.86 -15.52
N VAL A 125 0.12 3.14 -15.73
CA VAL A 125 1.01 4.01 -16.51
C VAL A 125 2.02 4.67 -15.57
N LEU A 126 3.29 4.33 -15.76
CA LEU A 126 4.41 5.05 -15.15
C LEU A 126 4.66 6.32 -15.97
N GLY A 127 3.86 7.36 -15.68
CA GLY A 127 3.81 8.60 -16.46
C GLY A 127 4.93 9.59 -16.14
N PRO A 128 4.94 10.77 -16.82
CA PRO A 128 5.95 11.81 -16.61
C PRO A 128 5.74 12.60 -15.29
N LYS A 129 4.61 12.39 -14.60
CA LYS A 129 4.29 13.10 -13.36
C LYS A 129 5.27 12.67 -12.28
N VAL A 130 5.98 13.64 -11.71
CA VAL A 130 6.92 13.42 -10.62
C VAL A 130 6.21 13.68 -9.29
N LEU A 131 6.41 12.80 -8.31
CA LEU A 131 5.98 13.05 -6.95
C LEU A 131 6.87 14.13 -6.33
N ALA A 132 6.27 15.24 -5.91
CA ALA A 132 6.95 16.27 -5.13
C ALA A 132 6.61 16.10 -3.64
N VAL A 133 7.63 15.96 -2.81
CA VAL A 133 7.49 15.86 -1.35
C VAL A 133 8.27 16.98 -0.68
N ARG A 134 7.63 17.65 0.27
CA ARG A 134 8.31 18.52 1.23
C ARG A 134 8.04 18.01 2.64
N VAL A 135 9.09 17.51 3.30
CA VAL A 135 8.99 17.11 4.70
C VAL A 135 8.91 18.35 5.58
N LEU A 136 7.89 18.38 6.45
CA LEU A 136 7.59 19.53 7.32
C LEU A 136 7.86 19.20 8.80
N GLY A 137 7.75 20.23 9.65
CA GLY A 137 7.85 20.09 11.11
C GLY A 137 9.25 19.68 11.60
N SER A 138 9.31 19.04 12.76
CA SER A 138 10.56 18.58 13.38
C SER A 138 11.37 17.62 12.50
N ARG A 139 10.70 16.86 11.62
CA ARG A 139 11.35 15.99 10.62
C ARG A 139 12.10 16.82 9.57
N GLY A 140 11.44 17.86 9.05
CA GLY A 140 12.09 18.80 8.10
C GLY A 140 13.26 19.56 8.75
N GLN A 141 13.16 19.90 10.04
CA GLN A 141 14.25 20.52 10.79
C GLN A 141 15.47 19.59 10.94
N ARG A 142 15.24 18.26 11.01
CA ARG A 142 16.30 17.24 10.97
C ARG A 142 16.77 16.90 9.55
N GLN A 143 16.35 17.68 8.55
CA GLN A 143 16.69 17.48 7.13
C GLN A 143 16.30 16.09 6.60
N GLU A 144 15.28 15.46 7.19
CA GLU A 144 14.71 14.25 6.61
C GLU A 144 14.05 14.59 5.27
N VAL A 145 14.35 13.80 4.23
CA VAL A 145 13.83 14.02 2.87
C VAL A 145 12.72 13.06 2.47
N ARG A 146 12.57 11.92 3.17
CA ARG A 146 11.57 10.90 2.82
C ARG A 146 10.18 11.27 3.33
N GLY A 147 9.22 11.29 2.40
CA GLY A 147 7.81 11.55 2.67
C GLY A 147 7.13 10.51 3.56
N VAL A 148 5.89 10.82 3.95
CA VAL A 148 4.98 9.83 4.57
C VAL A 148 4.49 8.83 3.53
N LEU A 149 4.51 9.21 2.25
CA LEU A 149 4.01 8.41 1.14
C LEU A 149 5.14 7.69 0.38
N GLU A 150 6.34 7.61 0.98
CA GLU A 150 7.52 6.86 0.53
C GLU A 150 7.79 5.67 1.49
#